data_AF-A0A0S8G3H9-F1
#
_entry.id   AF-A0A0S8G3H9-F1
#
_cell.length_a   1.000
_cell.length_b   1.000
_cell.length_c   1.000
_cell.angle_alpha   90.00
_cell.angle_beta   90.00
_cell.angle_gamma   90.00
#
_symmetry.space_group_name_H-M   'P 1'
#
loop_
_entity.id
_entity.type
_entity.pdbx_description
1 polymer ?
#
loop_
_entity_poly.entity_id
_entity_poly.type
_entity_poly.pdbx_seq_one_letter_code
_entity_poly.pdbx_strand_id
1 'polypeptide(L)'
;MSAVYHNSIFKFRDDLGFMDSDGAVHALSAVAAYGDFKEAALNRDINRWIAEHVNNTVLNTAWAVTQPALGRTLFAIPIDASSTPNALLSMDYRFAPVRWSYLTFASAFEPQSIAPVIDSASSNRHIFMAGCNDGYVRKLDQATRSIDGSTGISADVAIPYLNYGTPKRMKTLFDF
;
A
#
# COMPACT_ATOMS: atom_id res chain seq x y z
N MET A 1 2.11 6.09 -23.51
CA MET A 1 3.18 5.34 -22.84
C MET A 1 3.44 6.02 -21.52
N SER A 2 2.99 5.42 -20.42
CA SER A 2 3.23 5.93 -19.07
C SER A 2 4.60 5.42 -18.59
N ALA A 3 5.35 6.26 -17.89
CA ALA A 3 6.61 5.89 -17.27
C ALA A 3 6.38 5.43 -15.83
N VAL A 4 7.09 4.39 -15.41
CA VAL A 4 6.98 3.79 -14.07
C VAL A 4 8.13 4.27 -13.20
N TYR A 5 7.82 4.64 -11.96
CA TYR A 5 8.85 4.96 -10.97
C TYR A 5 9.45 3.69 -10.38
N HIS A 6 10.77 3.56 -10.38
CA HIS A 6 11.46 2.35 -9.92
C HIS A 6 11.07 1.96 -8.47
N ASN A 7 10.87 2.95 -7.61
CA ASN A 7 10.52 2.74 -6.20
C ASN A 7 9.09 2.21 -6.00
N SER A 8 8.23 2.27 -7.02
CA SER A 8 6.88 1.72 -6.99
C SER A 8 6.78 0.30 -7.56
N ILE A 9 7.90 -0.31 -7.96
CA ILE A 9 7.95 -1.69 -8.44
C ILE A 9 7.95 -2.65 -7.25
N PHE A 10 7.02 -3.59 -7.24
CA PHE A 10 6.85 -4.57 -6.17
C PHE A 10 6.54 -5.95 -6.72
N LYS A 11 6.80 -7.00 -5.93
CA LYS A 11 6.43 -8.38 -6.31
C LYS A 11 5.01 -8.70 -5.87
N PHE A 12 4.24 -9.43 -6.66
CA PHE A 12 2.91 -9.91 -6.30
C PHE A 12 2.82 -11.40 -6.66
N ARG A 13 2.78 -12.30 -5.67
CA ARG A 13 2.85 -13.74 -5.92
C ARG A 13 4.05 -14.08 -6.84
N ASP A 14 3.79 -14.63 -8.03
CA ASP A 14 4.79 -14.97 -9.05
C ASP A 14 4.94 -13.86 -10.12
N ASP A 15 4.23 -12.74 -9.97
CA ASP A 15 4.15 -11.63 -10.93
C ASP A 15 4.88 -10.36 -10.43
N LEU A 16 5.11 -9.42 -11.34
CA LEU A 16 5.62 -8.09 -11.04
C LEU A 16 4.48 -7.07 -11.04
N GLY A 17 4.36 -6.27 -10.00
CA GLY A 17 3.43 -5.16 -9.92
C GLY A 17 4.14 -3.81 -9.93
N PHE A 18 3.45 -2.78 -10.41
CA PHE A 18 3.94 -1.40 -10.35
C PHE A 18 2.78 -0.40 -10.35
N MET A 19 3.07 0.82 -9.89
CA MET A 19 2.15 1.95 -10.00
C MET A 19 2.60 2.85 -11.16
N ASP A 20 1.70 3.13 -12.10
CA ASP A 20 1.96 3.99 -13.26
C ASP A 20 1.86 5.49 -12.92
N SER A 21 2.14 6.36 -13.89
CA SER A 21 2.05 7.82 -13.73
C SER A 21 0.64 8.34 -13.44
N ASP A 22 -0.38 7.53 -13.72
CA ASP A 22 -1.78 7.88 -13.54
C ASP A 22 -2.30 7.37 -12.17
N GLY A 23 -1.41 6.76 -11.37
CA GLY A 23 -1.68 6.20 -10.06
C GLY A 23 -2.27 4.80 -10.11
N ALA A 24 -2.51 4.24 -11.29
CA ALA A 24 -3.07 2.92 -11.45
C ALA A 24 -2.05 1.83 -11.11
N VAL A 25 -2.50 0.81 -10.37
CA VAL A 25 -1.68 -0.34 -9.99
C VAL A 25 -1.91 -1.48 -10.98
N HIS A 26 -0.86 -1.82 -11.70
CA HIS A 26 -0.83 -2.87 -12.71
C HIS A 26 0.02 -4.04 -12.25
N ALA A 27 -0.32 -5.24 -12.74
CA ALA A 27 0.51 -6.42 -12.64
C ALA A 27 0.84 -6.95 -14.03
N LEU A 28 2.09 -7.36 -14.19
CA LEU A 28 2.65 -8.01 -15.36
C LEU A 28 2.95 -9.46 -14.98
N SER A 29 2.13 -10.38 -15.48
CA SER A 29 2.32 -11.81 -15.25
C SER A 29 3.27 -12.39 -16.29
N ALA A 30 4.35 -13.01 -15.81
CA ALA A 30 5.31 -13.74 -16.64
C ALA A 30 4.86 -15.20 -16.73
N VAL A 31 4.16 -15.57 -17.80
CA VAL A 31 3.81 -16.96 -18.05
C VAL A 31 5.08 -17.71 -18.50
N ALA A 32 5.24 -18.98 -18.08
CA ALA A 32 6.41 -19.81 -18.36
C ALA A 32 6.77 -20.01 -19.85
N ALA A 33 5.91 -19.57 -20.77
CA ALA A 33 6.25 -19.38 -22.17
C ALA A 33 6.77 -17.95 -22.36
N TYR A 34 8.09 -17.80 -22.45
CA TYR A 34 8.77 -16.55 -22.81
C TYR A 34 8.04 -15.84 -23.96
N GLY A 35 7.38 -14.70 -23.69
CA GLY A 35 6.89 -13.81 -24.76
C GLY A 35 5.57 -13.10 -24.50
N ASP A 36 4.64 -13.69 -23.76
CA ASP A 36 3.30 -13.10 -23.57
C ASP A 36 3.13 -12.54 -22.16
N PHE A 37 3.33 -11.22 -22.04
CA PHE A 37 2.99 -10.47 -20.83
C PHE A 37 1.50 -10.13 -20.86
N LYS A 38 0.75 -10.57 -19.84
CA LYS A 38 -0.63 -10.12 -19.63
C LYS A 38 -0.63 -9.06 -18.54
N GLU A 39 -0.94 -7.84 -18.94
CA GLU A 39 -1.19 -6.72 -18.03
C GLU A 39 -2.58 -6.85 -17.43
N ALA A 40 -2.66 -6.89 -16.10
CA ALA A 40 -3.92 -6.90 -15.37
C ALA A 40 -3.93 -5.73 -14.39
N ALA A 41 -4.92 -4.84 -14.51
CA ALA A 41 -5.15 -3.75 -13.57
C ALA A 41 -5.63 -4.32 -12.22
N LEU A 42 -4.75 -4.35 -11.22
CA LEU A 42 -5.05 -4.79 -9.85
C LEU A 42 -5.93 -3.79 -9.10
N ASN A 43 -5.92 -2.53 -9.54
CA ASN A 43 -6.65 -1.44 -8.93
C ASN A 43 -8.12 -1.33 -9.37
N ARG A 44 -8.67 -2.26 -10.18
CA ARG A 44 -10.02 -2.09 -10.77
C ARG A 44 -11.09 -1.70 -9.76
N ASP A 45 -11.03 -2.26 -8.56
CA ASP A 45 -12.02 -2.00 -7.52
C ASP A 45 -11.81 -0.63 -6.82
N ILE A 46 -10.57 -0.11 -6.78
CA ILE A 46 -10.15 1.13 -6.10
C ILE A 46 -9.88 2.30 -7.07
N ASN A 47 -9.96 2.08 -8.38
CA ASN A 47 -9.49 3.03 -9.39
C ASN A 47 -10.10 4.44 -9.24
N ARG A 48 -11.38 4.51 -8.86
CA ARG A 48 -12.05 5.79 -8.57
C ARG A 48 -11.42 6.54 -7.40
N TRP A 49 -11.16 5.83 -6.29
CA TRP A 49 -10.55 6.44 -5.11
C TRP A 49 -9.14 6.95 -5.43
N ILE A 50 -8.36 6.19 -6.19
CA ILE A 50 -7.03 6.61 -6.65
C ILE A 50 -7.14 7.89 -7.46
N ALA A 51 -8.03 7.95 -8.44
CA ALA A 51 -8.22 9.14 -9.28
C ALA A 51 -8.68 10.37 -8.49
N GLU A 52 -9.44 10.18 -7.41
CA GLU A 52 -9.99 11.28 -6.59
C GLU A 52 -9.00 11.78 -5.54
N HIS A 53 -8.11 10.93 -5.01
CA HIS A 53 -7.30 11.26 -3.84
C HIS A 53 -5.79 11.29 -4.11
N VAL A 54 -5.28 10.47 -5.03
CA VAL A 54 -3.83 10.36 -5.24
C VAL A 54 -3.32 11.57 -6.00
N ASN A 55 -2.30 12.24 -5.46
CA ASN A 55 -1.65 13.34 -6.14
C ASN A 55 -0.67 12.82 -7.20
N ASN A 56 -1.19 12.64 -8.41
CA ASN A 56 -0.42 12.11 -9.55
C ASN A 56 0.77 12.99 -9.97
N THR A 57 0.79 14.28 -9.58
CA THR A 57 1.89 15.20 -9.94
C THR A 57 3.21 14.90 -9.24
N VAL A 58 3.16 14.21 -8.10
CA VAL A 58 4.33 13.88 -7.26
C VAL A 58 4.46 12.38 -6.99
N LEU A 59 3.89 11.53 -7.86
CA LEU A 59 4.01 10.08 -7.76
C LEU A 59 5.45 9.55 -7.84
N ASN A 60 6.39 10.38 -8.31
CA ASN A 60 7.83 10.09 -8.27
C ASN A 60 8.37 9.86 -6.85
N THR A 61 7.65 10.35 -5.84
CA THR A 61 7.99 10.17 -4.42
C THR A 61 7.36 8.92 -3.80
N ALA A 62 6.47 8.23 -4.51
CA ALA A 62 5.78 7.05 -3.98
C ALA A 62 6.75 5.87 -3.76
N TRP A 63 6.40 5.02 -2.80
CA TRP A 63 7.21 3.85 -2.42
C TRP A 63 6.33 2.62 -2.28
N ALA A 64 6.72 1.49 -2.87
CA ALA A 64 5.99 0.22 -2.74
C ALA A 64 6.87 -0.86 -2.11
N VAL A 65 6.28 -1.68 -1.24
CA VAL A 65 6.97 -2.81 -0.63
C VAL A 65 6.04 -4.00 -0.46
N THR A 66 6.54 -5.17 -0.84
CA THR A 66 5.84 -6.44 -0.62
C THR A 66 6.47 -7.21 0.53
N GLN A 67 5.64 -7.75 1.42
CA GLN A 67 6.04 -8.80 2.34
C GLN A 67 5.29 -10.11 2.03
N PRO A 68 5.92 -11.08 1.35
CA PRO A 68 5.32 -12.37 0.99
C PRO A 68 4.77 -13.14 2.19
N ALA A 69 5.48 -13.14 3.32
CA ALA A 69 5.06 -13.84 4.53
C ALA A 69 3.73 -13.33 5.11
N LEU A 70 3.42 -12.04 4.89
CA LEU A 70 2.18 -11.42 5.34
C LEU A 70 1.10 -11.41 4.24
N GLY A 71 1.47 -11.75 3.00
CA GLY A 71 0.59 -11.72 1.84
C GLY A 71 0.04 -10.32 1.52
N ARG A 72 0.85 -9.28 1.78
CA ARG A 72 0.46 -7.87 1.66
C ARG A 72 1.52 -7.04 0.94
N THR A 73 1.05 -6.03 0.23
CA THR A 73 1.85 -4.95 -0.35
C THR A 73 1.42 -3.63 0.27
N LEU A 74 2.37 -2.82 0.71
CA LEU A 74 2.12 -1.46 1.17
C LEU A 74 2.67 -0.46 0.17
N PHE A 75 1.95 0.64 0.00
CA PHE A 75 2.31 1.77 -0.84
C PHE A 75 2.30 3.04 0.03
N ALA A 76 3.42 3.72 0.14
CA ALA A 76 3.47 5.11 0.60
C ALA A 76 3.15 5.99 -0.59
N ILE A 77 2.03 6.72 -0.52
CA ILE A 77 1.53 7.54 -1.62
C ILE A 77 1.16 8.94 -1.14
N PRO A 78 1.34 9.96 -2.00
CA PRO A 78 0.85 11.30 -1.75
C PRO A 78 -0.66 11.35 -2.05
N ILE A 79 -1.45 11.80 -1.09
CA ILE A 79 -2.90 12.02 -1.24
C ILE A 79 -3.27 13.49 -0.96
N ASP A 80 -4.45 13.90 -1.42
CA ASP A 80 -5.10 15.18 -1.11
C ASP A 80 -4.19 16.40 -1.35
N ALA A 81 -3.57 16.44 -2.53
CA ALA A 81 -2.63 17.48 -2.99
C ALA A 81 -1.32 17.60 -2.17
N SER A 82 -1.00 16.64 -1.30
CA SER A 82 0.30 16.60 -0.62
C SER A 82 1.45 16.55 -1.62
N SER A 83 2.54 17.27 -1.32
CA SER A 83 3.79 17.25 -2.11
C SER A 83 4.71 16.09 -1.74
N THR A 84 4.38 15.34 -0.68
CA THR A 84 5.12 14.15 -0.25
C THR A 84 4.17 13.03 0.18
N PRO A 85 4.61 11.77 0.23
CA PRO A 85 3.78 10.67 0.69
C PRO A 85 3.32 10.87 2.14
N ASN A 86 2.00 10.92 2.33
CA ASN A 86 1.33 11.19 3.61
C ASN A 86 0.34 10.07 3.99
N ALA A 87 0.14 9.07 3.13
CA ALA A 87 -0.75 7.95 3.40
C ALA A 87 -0.13 6.60 3.05
N LEU A 88 -0.58 5.55 3.73
CA LEU A 88 -0.28 4.17 3.37
C LEU A 88 -1.49 3.52 2.72
N LEU A 89 -1.39 3.12 1.47
CA LEU A 89 -2.34 2.20 0.86
C LEU A 89 -1.83 0.77 1.02
N SER A 90 -2.71 -0.14 1.43
CA SER A 90 -2.42 -1.55 1.67
C SER A 90 -3.26 -2.41 0.72
N MET A 91 -2.58 -3.28 -0.02
CA MET A 91 -3.17 -4.34 -0.83
C MET A 91 -2.94 -5.70 -0.17
N ASP A 92 -4.02 -6.34 0.29
CA ASP A 92 -4.00 -7.69 0.83
C ASP A 92 -4.37 -8.69 -0.27
N TYR A 93 -3.36 -9.39 -0.78
CA TYR A 93 -3.47 -10.30 -1.92
C TYR A 93 -3.67 -11.76 -1.55
N ARG A 94 -3.86 -12.05 -0.26
CA ARG A 94 -4.32 -13.36 0.21
C ARG A 94 -5.77 -13.64 -0.18
N PHE A 95 -6.53 -12.58 -0.43
CA PHE A 95 -7.92 -12.66 -0.87
C PHE A 95 -8.04 -12.57 -2.39
N ALA A 96 -9.07 -13.22 -2.93
CA ALA A 96 -9.47 -13.11 -4.33
C ALA A 96 -10.95 -12.70 -4.39
N PRO A 97 -11.30 -11.47 -4.83
CA PRO A 97 -10.40 -10.39 -5.26
C PRO A 97 -9.53 -9.84 -4.12
N VAL A 98 -8.43 -9.18 -4.48
CA VAL A 98 -7.55 -8.50 -3.51
C VAL A 98 -8.34 -7.47 -2.71
N ARG A 99 -7.97 -7.28 -1.45
CA ARG A 99 -8.62 -6.28 -0.57
C ARG A 99 -7.73 -5.07 -0.43
N TRP A 100 -8.37 -3.90 -0.43
CA TRP A 100 -7.71 -2.62 -0.27
C TRP A 100 -8.13 -1.97 1.05
N SER A 101 -7.17 -1.36 1.73
CA SER A 101 -7.37 -0.51 2.91
C SER A 101 -6.34 0.60 2.85
N TYR A 102 -6.64 1.80 3.34
CA TYR A 102 -5.65 2.85 3.49
C TYR A 102 -5.56 3.30 4.95
N LEU A 103 -4.40 3.83 5.31
CA LEU A 103 -4.14 4.43 6.61
C LEU A 103 -3.70 5.87 6.38
N THR A 104 -4.43 6.78 7.02
CA THR A 104 -4.00 8.15 7.23
C THR A 104 -3.60 8.31 8.68
N PHE A 105 -2.67 9.20 8.94
CA PHE A 105 -2.18 9.43 10.28
C PHE A 105 -2.34 10.90 10.62
N ALA A 106 -2.53 11.19 11.91
CA ALA A 106 -2.41 12.56 12.38
C ALA A 106 -0.99 13.08 12.07
N SER A 107 -0.86 14.39 11.81
CA SER A 107 0.27 15.10 11.19
C SER A 107 1.71 14.77 11.62
N ALA A 108 1.92 13.99 12.68
CA ALA A 108 3.22 13.51 13.13
C ALA A 108 3.73 12.26 12.40
N PHE A 109 2.91 11.60 11.56
CA PHE A 109 3.32 10.38 10.85
C PHE A 109 3.03 10.49 9.36
N GLU A 110 4.04 10.90 8.60
CA GLU A 110 4.00 10.94 7.14
C GLU A 110 5.02 9.92 6.61
N PRO A 111 4.57 8.73 6.15
CA PRO A 111 5.46 7.65 5.75
C PRO A 111 6.05 7.97 4.38
N GLN A 112 7.35 8.30 4.34
CA GLN A 112 8.08 8.66 3.12
C GLN A 112 8.71 7.44 2.45
N SER A 113 9.09 6.44 3.23
CA SER A 113 9.71 5.20 2.75
C SER A 113 9.24 4.03 3.58
N ILE A 114 9.22 2.83 2.98
CA ILE A 114 8.78 1.61 3.66
C ILE A 114 9.72 0.47 3.32
N ALA A 115 10.06 -0.36 4.31
CA ALA A 115 10.88 -1.54 4.13
C ALA A 115 10.28 -2.77 4.83
N PRO A 116 10.47 -3.98 4.28
CA PRO A 116 10.20 -5.21 4.99
C PRO A 116 11.42 -5.56 5.85
N VAL A 117 11.22 -5.77 7.14
CA VAL A 117 12.32 -6.03 8.09
C VAL A 117 12.01 -7.29 8.91
N ILE A 118 13.06 -8.01 9.31
CA ILE A 118 12.96 -9.07 10.31
C ILE A 118 13.30 -8.45 11.67
N ASP A 119 12.34 -8.44 12.58
CA ASP A 119 12.52 -7.85 13.90
C ASP A 119 12.93 -8.90 14.93
N SER A 120 14.21 -8.88 15.31
CA SER A 120 14.75 -9.80 16.32
C SER A 120 14.15 -9.59 17.70
N ALA A 121 13.64 -8.39 18.01
CA ALA A 121 12.96 -8.11 19.27
C ALA A 121 11.50 -8.61 19.29
N SER A 122 10.97 -9.05 18.15
CA SER A 122 9.61 -9.59 17.99
C SER A 122 9.68 -11.04 17.47
N SER A 123 10.50 -11.87 18.12
CA SER A 123 10.66 -13.30 17.78
C SER A 123 11.07 -13.55 16.32
N ASN A 124 11.92 -12.69 15.75
CA ASN A 124 12.32 -12.74 14.34
C ASN A 124 11.13 -12.69 13.37
N ARG A 125 10.05 -12.01 13.75
CA ARG A 125 8.89 -11.84 12.90
C ARG A 125 9.19 -10.89 11.74
N HIS A 126 8.63 -11.21 10.58
CA HIS A 126 8.58 -10.29 9.44
C HIS A 126 7.59 -9.16 9.72
N ILE A 127 8.09 -7.93 9.72
CA ILE A 127 7.33 -6.71 9.97
C ILE A 127 7.55 -5.70 8.83
N PHE A 128 6.72 -4.66 8.82
CA PHE A 128 6.98 -3.47 8.01
C PHE A 128 7.48 -2.35 8.90
N MET A 129 8.51 -1.66 8.44
CA MET A 129 8.97 -0.40 9.03
C MET A 129 8.76 0.73 8.03
N ALA A 130 8.36 1.90 8.54
CA ALA A 130 8.26 3.12 7.76
C ALA A 130 9.24 4.17 8.27
N GLY A 131 9.97 4.80 7.34
CA GLY A 131 10.72 6.02 7.59
C GLY A 131 9.82 7.24 7.38
N CYS A 132 9.80 8.14 8.36
CA CYS A 132 8.93 9.31 8.36
C CYS A 132 9.72 10.61 8.16
N ASN A 133 9.02 11.67 7.76
CA ASN A 133 9.61 12.99 7.49
C ASN A 133 10.21 13.66 8.75
N ASP A 134 9.83 13.20 9.94
CA ASP A 134 10.31 13.72 11.22
C ASP A 134 11.62 13.08 11.70
N GLY A 135 12.27 12.27 10.85
CA GLY A 135 13.57 11.67 11.12
C GLY A 135 13.53 10.37 11.93
N TYR A 136 12.34 9.84 12.21
CA TYR A 136 12.18 8.58 12.94
C TYR A 136 11.73 7.42 12.04
N VAL A 137 12.14 6.21 12.41
CA VAL A 137 11.67 4.95 11.81
C VAL A 137 10.74 4.24 12.77
N ARG A 138 9.60 3.78 12.28
CA ARG A 138 8.52 3.22 13.11
C ARG A 138 8.04 1.87 12.60
N LYS A 139 7.67 1.01 13.55
CA LYS A 139 7.04 -0.28 13.28
C LYS A 139 5.57 -0.07 12.93
N LEU A 140 5.13 -0.67 11.83
CA LEU A 140 3.75 -0.53 11.36
C LEU A 140 2.78 -1.55 11.99
N ASP A 141 3.30 -2.65 12.54
CA ASP A 141 2.55 -3.80 13.02
C ASP A 141 2.20 -3.76 14.52
N GLN A 142 2.34 -2.59 15.14
CA GLN A 142 2.07 -2.37 16.56
C GLN A 142 0.87 -1.46 16.77
N ALA A 143 0.04 -1.78 17.75
CA ALA A 143 -1.16 -1.01 18.08
C ALA A 143 -0.82 0.40 18.59
N THR A 144 0.24 0.51 19.41
CA THR A 144 0.74 1.78 19.92
C THR A 144 2.04 2.13 19.21
N ARG A 145 2.00 3.12 18.33
CA ARG A 145 3.21 3.69 17.71
C ARG A 145 3.63 4.87 18.57
N SER A 146 4.78 4.76 19.22
CA SER A 146 5.31 5.81 20.10
C SER A 146 6.77 6.11 19.76
N ILE A 147 7.16 7.36 19.97
CA ILE A 147 8.53 7.85 19.77
C ILE A 147 9.37 7.65 21.05
N ASP A 148 8.75 7.79 22.22
CA ASP A 148 9.41 7.92 23.53
C ASP A 148 8.77 7.04 24.63
N GLY A 149 7.77 6.22 24.28
CA GLY A 149 7.00 5.41 25.22
C GLY A 149 5.87 6.17 25.94
N SER A 150 5.69 7.47 25.67
CA SER A 150 4.63 8.30 26.28
C SER A 150 3.70 8.97 25.25
N THR A 151 4.23 9.34 24.09
CA THR A 151 3.51 10.05 23.03
C THR A 151 2.99 9.02 22.02
N GLY A 152 1.69 8.78 22.02
CA GLY A 152 1.02 7.88 21.06
C GLY A 152 0.68 8.60 19.76
N ILE A 153 0.95 7.97 18.62
CA ILE A 153 0.55 8.45 17.30
C ILE A 153 -0.73 7.74 16.89
N SER A 154 -1.82 8.51 16.77
CA SER A 154 -3.10 8.02 16.26
C SER A 154 -3.04 7.76 14.76
N ALA A 155 -3.64 6.65 14.33
CA ALA A 155 -3.79 6.27 12.94
C ALA A 155 -5.25 5.94 12.67
N ASP A 156 -5.80 6.49 11.59
CA ASP A 156 -7.14 6.18 11.13
C ASP A 156 -7.03 5.19 9.97
N VAL A 157 -7.64 4.03 10.16
CA VAL A 157 -7.72 3.00 9.11
C VAL A 157 -9.07 3.14 8.43
N ALA A 158 -9.05 3.40 7.14
CA ALA A 158 -10.26 3.49 6.34
C ALA A 158 -10.19 2.54 5.14
N ILE A 159 -11.36 2.10 4.69
CA ILE A 159 -11.47 1.28 3.49
C ILE A 159 -11.83 2.24 2.35
N PRO A 160 -11.05 2.28 1.26
CA PRO A 160 -11.38 3.09 0.10
C PRO A 160 -12.82 2.80 -0.35
N TYR A 161 -13.55 3.80 -0.85
CA TYR A 161 -14.84 3.53 -1.46
C TYR A 161 -14.64 2.69 -2.73
N LEU A 162 -15.25 1.51 -2.76
CA LEU A 162 -15.11 0.55 -3.84
C LEU A 162 -16.40 0.60 -4.67
N ASN A 163 -16.30 0.78 -5.98
CA ASN A 163 -17.46 1.05 -6.85
C ASN A 163 -18.61 0.05 -6.64
N TYR A 164 -19.80 0.58 -6.38
CA TYR A 164 -21.05 -0.15 -6.21
C TYR A 164 -21.38 -0.95 -7.50
N GLY A 165 -21.74 -2.24 -7.37
CA GLY A 165 -22.26 -3.03 -8.50
C GLY A 165 -21.48 -4.30 -8.89
N THR A 166 -20.45 -4.73 -8.16
CA THR A 166 -19.88 -6.06 -8.36
C THR A 166 -20.68 -7.12 -7.57
N PRO A 167 -21.26 -8.17 -8.21
CA PRO A 167 -22.10 -9.18 -7.54
C PRO A 167 -21.42 -9.97 -6.41
N LYS A 168 -20.11 -9.79 -6.21
CA LYS A 168 -19.25 -10.54 -5.29
C LYS A 168 -19.25 -9.98 -3.85
N ARG A 169 -20.00 -8.91 -3.55
CA ARG A 169 -19.94 -8.19 -2.26
C ARG A 169 -21.24 -8.14 -1.45
N MET A 170 -22.27 -8.91 -1.83
CA MET A 170 -23.44 -9.12 -0.97
C MET A 170 -23.13 -10.14 0.14
N LYS A 171 -22.25 -9.80 1.09
CA LYS A 171 -22.13 -10.56 2.34
C LYS A 171 -22.20 -9.61 3.53
N THR A 172 -23.28 -9.73 4.28
CA THR A 172 -23.58 -9.06 5.54
C THR A 172 -22.49 -9.36 6.57
N LEU A 173 -21.95 -8.32 7.21
CA LEU A 173 -21.08 -8.45 8.36
C LEU A 173 -21.94 -8.45 9.62
N PHE A 174 -21.69 -9.40 10.52
CA PHE A 174 -22.15 -9.32 11.91
C PHE A 174 -21.00 -8.78 12.74
N ASP A 175 -21.28 -7.75 13.53
CA ASP A 175 -20.33 -7.11 14.44
C ASP A 175 -19.86 -8.07 15.53
N PHE A 176 -18.59 -7.97 15.91
CA PHE A 176 -18.04 -8.44 17.19
C PHE A 176 -17.35 -7.26 17.86
#